data_AF-A0A2H0N4G3-F1
#
_entry.id   AF-A0A2H0N4G3-F1
#
_cell.length_a   1.000
_cell.length_b   1.000
_cell.length_c   1.000
_cell.angle_alpha   90.00
_cell.angle_beta   90.00
_cell.angle_gamma   90.00
#
_symmetry.space_group_name_H-M   'P 1'
#
loop_
_entity.id
_entity.type
_entity.pdbx_description
1 polymer ?
#
loop_
_entity_poly.entity_id
_entity_poly.type
_entity_poly.pdbx_seq_one_letter_code
_entity_poly.pdbx_strand_id
1 'polypeptide(L)' 'MSQDNLIKLESEGVEETGLGKGHIRYSKKNKKTLKERLRIKKHNPIAKKHTWYKETK' A
#
# COMPACT_ATOMS: atom_id res chain seq x y z
N MET A 1 -16.61 11.23 0.20
CA MET A 1 -17.64 10.68 -0.69
C MET A 1 -18.16 9.38 -0.07
N SER A 2 -19.47 9.11 -0.12
CA SER A 2 -20.12 7.95 0.55
C SER A 2 -19.61 6.57 0.08
N GLN A 3 -18.88 6.51 -1.03
CA GLN A 3 -18.45 5.26 -1.67
C GLN A 3 -16.95 4.93 -1.45
N ASP A 4 -16.22 5.81 -0.77
CA ASP A 4 -14.80 5.63 -0.49
C ASP A 4 -14.62 4.71 0.72
N ASN A 5 -14.11 3.51 0.48
CA ASN A 5 -13.80 2.55 1.53
C ASN A 5 -12.36 2.78 2.02
N LEU A 6 -12.14 2.62 3.32
CA LEU A 6 -10.80 2.59 3.88
C LEU A 6 -10.10 1.30 3.43
N ILE A 7 -8.90 1.44 2.88
CA ILE A 7 -8.05 0.34 2.46
C ILE A 7 -6.71 0.38 3.19
N LYS A 8 -6.15 -0.81 3.43
CA LYS A 8 -4.85 -0.97 4.06
C LYS A 8 -3.81 -1.29 2.98
N LEU A 9 -2.76 -0.50 2.90
CA LEU A 9 -1.64 -0.71 2.00
C LEU A 9 -0.44 -1.20 2.80
N GLU A 10 0.07 -2.38 2.47
CA GLU A 10 1.21 -2.99 3.14
C GLU A 10 2.44 -2.99 2.21
N SER A 11 3.58 -2.54 2.72
CA SER A 11 4.84 -2.56 1.97
C SER A 11 5.40 -3.97 1.87
N GLU A 12 5.78 -4.37 0.65
CA GLU A 12 6.48 -5.63 0.37
C GLU A 12 7.94 -5.63 0.89
N GLY A 13 8.49 -4.45 1.21
CA GLY A 13 9.86 -4.27 1.70
C GLY A 13 10.87 -4.13 0.57
N VAL A 14 12.15 -4.02 0.93
CA VAL A 14 13.27 -4.07 -0.03
C VAL A 14 13.77 -5.51 -0.09
N GLU A 15 13.78 -6.10 -1.29
CA GLU A 15 14.06 -7.54 -1.50
C GLU A 15 15.41 -8.00 -0.92
N GLU A 16 16.43 -7.14 -0.95
CA GLU A 16 17.78 -7.49 -0.49
C GLU A 16 17.92 -7.60 1.03
N THR A 17 17.10 -6.90 1.81
CA THR A 17 17.33 -6.74 3.26
C THR A 17 16.08 -7.00 4.10
N GLY A 18 14.90 -7.14 3.48
CA GLY A 18 13.62 -7.21 4.21
C GLY A 18 13.25 -5.93 4.96
N LEU A 19 14.05 -4.86 4.81
CA LEU A 19 13.86 -3.60 5.51
C LEU A 19 12.55 -2.94 5.08
N GLY A 20 11.73 -2.55 6.06
CA GLY A 20 10.45 -1.87 5.82
C GLY A 20 9.31 -2.76 5.29
N LYS A 21 9.48 -4.10 5.31
CA LYS A 21 8.37 -5.03 5.10
C LYS A 21 7.33 -4.89 6.23
N GLY A 22 6.05 -4.89 5.89
CA GLY A 22 4.97 -4.74 6.87
C GLY A 22 4.65 -3.30 7.28
N HIS A 23 5.29 -2.29 6.67
CA HIS A 23 4.89 -0.89 6.87
C HIS A 23 3.48 -0.68 6.31
N ILE A 24 2.57 -0.15 7.15
CA ILE A 24 1.16 0.05 6.82
C ILE A 24 0.91 1.51 6.46
N ARG A 25 0.18 1.74 5.38
CA ARG A 25 -0.43 3.03 5.04
C ARG A 25 -1.92 2.84 4.89
N TYR A 26 -2.70 3.75 5.45
CA TYR A 26 -4.13 3.79 5.21
C TYR A 26 -4.43 4.75 4.06
N SER A 27 -5.25 4.30 3.12
CA SER A 27 -5.74 5.13 2.01
C SER A 27 -7.24 4.91 1.85
N LYS A 28 -7.88 5.77 1.07
CA LYS A 28 -9.28 5.61 0.66
C LYS A 28 -9.34 5.19 -0.80
N LYS A 29 -10.29 4.32 -1.13
CA LYS A 29 -10.53 3.85 -2.50
C LYS A 29 -12.01 3.68 -2.76
N ASN A 30 -12.45 4.14 -3.93
CA ASN A 30 -13.79 3.83 -4.42
C ASN A 30 -13.83 2.42 -5.02
N LYS A 31 -14.49 1.49 -4.33
CA LYS A 31 -14.61 0.08 -4.77
C LYS A 31 -15.51 -0.11 -5.99
N LYS A 32 -16.34 0.88 -6.35
CA LYS A 32 -17.19 0.81 -7.54
C LYS A 32 -16.39 1.05 -8.82
N THR A 33 -15.49 2.03 -8.81
CA THR A 33 -14.68 2.38 -9.98
C THR A 33 -13.44 1.49 -10.10
N LEU A 34 -12.77 1.19 -8.98
CA LEU A 34 -11.59 0.34 -8.93
C LEU A 34 -11.92 -0.97 -8.20
N LYS A 35 -12.25 -2.01 -8.95
CA LYS A 35 -12.57 -3.34 -8.41
C LYS A 35 -11.32 -4.17 -8.09
N GLU A 36 -10.23 -3.94 -8.82
CA GLU A 36 -8.98 -4.71 -8.70
C GLU A 36 -8.15 -4.28 -7.49
N ARG A 37 -7.35 -5.19 -6.92
CA ARG A 37 -6.45 -4.87 -5.80
C ARG A 37 -5.35 -3.92 -6.25
N LEU A 38 -5.19 -2.81 -5.54
CA LEU A 38 -4.19 -1.82 -5.89
C LEU A 38 -2.77 -2.29 -5.53
N ARG A 39 -1.84 -2.02 -6.44
CA ARG A 39 -0.40 -2.11 -6.20
C ARG A 39 0.24 -0.80 -6.61
N ILE A 40 0.83 -0.08 -5.65
CA ILE A 40 1.31 1.30 -5.86
C ILE A 40 2.74 1.42 -5.35
N LYS A 41 3.61 2.06 -6.12
CA LYS A 41 4.96 2.42 -5.68
C LYS A 41 4.90 3.69 -4.83
N LYS A 42 5.27 3.61 -3.55
CA LYS A 42 5.29 4.75 -2.63
C LYS A 42 6.54 4.74 -1.76
N HIS A 43 6.90 5.91 -1.24
CA HIS A 43 8.05 6.04 -0.35
C HIS A 43 7.78 5.29 0.96
N ASN A 44 8.72 4.43 1.36
CA ASN A 44 8.70 3.79 2.65
C ASN A 44 9.67 4.51 3.60
N PRO A 45 9.20 5.09 4.72
CA PRO A 45 10.06 5.86 5.61
C PRO A 45 11.11 5.00 6.33
N ILE A 46 10.85 3.70 6.52
CA ILE A 46 11.76 2.77 7.19
C ILE A 46 12.92 2.42 6.26
N ALA A 47 12.61 2.07 5.01
CA ALA A 47 13.61 1.73 4.00
C ALA A 47 14.24 2.97 3.34
N LYS A 48 13.70 4.17 3.57
CA LYS A 48 14.06 5.44 2.92
C LYS A 48 14.07 5.38 1.38
N LYS A 49 13.35 4.42 0.80
CA LYS A 49 13.28 4.14 -0.63
C LYS A 49 11.83 3.94 -1.07
N HIS A 50 11.58 4.05 -2.37
CA HIS A 50 10.27 3.75 -2.93
C HIS A 50 10.08 2.24 -3.07
N THR A 51 9.13 1.69 -2.32
CA THR A 51 8.79 0.27 -2.35
C THR A 51 7.39 0.06 -2.92
N TRP A 52 7.11 -1.18 -3.30
CA TRP A 52 5.77 -1.59 -3.71
C TRP A 52 4.90 -1.78 -2.46
N TYR A 53 3.74 -1.13 -2.48
CA TYR A 53 2.68 -1.31 -1.51
C TYR A 53 1.54 -2.07 -2.18
N LYS A 54 1.08 -3.14 -1.54
CA LYS A 54 -0.07 -3.93 -1.97
C LYS A 54 -1.28 -3.65 -1.09
N GLU A 55 -2.45 -3.63 -1.70
CA GLU A 55 -3.73 -3.59 -0.97
C GLU A 55 -3.93 -4.90 -0.21
N THR A 56 -3.91 -4.79 1.10
CA THR A 56 -4.33 -5.82 2.05
C THR A 56 -5.79 -5.53 2.43
N LYS A 57 -6.50 -6.60 2.82
CA LYS A 57 -7.94 -6.72 3.11
C LYS A 57 -8.71 -5.42 3.38
#